data_AF-A0A212LD13-F1
#
_entry.id   AF-A0A212LD13-F1
#
_cell.length_a   1.000
_cell.length_b   1.000
_cell.length_c   1.000
_cell.angle_alpha   90.00
_cell.angle_beta   90.00
_cell.angle_gamma   90.00
#
_symmetry.space_group_name_H-M   'P 1'
#
loop_
_entity.id
_entity.type
_entity.pdbx_description
1 polymer ?
#
loop_
_entity_poly.entity_id
_entity_poly.type
_entity_poly.pdbx_seq_one_letter_code
_entity_poly.pdbx_strand_id
1 'polypeptide(L)'
;MTQRPTYSTTKRAIWINTGFAWVVVILLAAGAVMGSEQAVAMANIALPSMVALIAGTLGIHRHYGSRDFAAGQERDEPHPPYMPRDQPGGPR
;
A
#
# COMPACT_ATOMS: atom_id res chain seq x y z
N MET A 1 -3.82 -28.35 0.06
CA MET A 1 -2.66 -27.51 0.40
C MET A 1 -2.92 -26.12 -0.18
N THR A 2 -3.36 -25.18 0.65
CA THR A 2 -3.63 -23.80 0.21
C THR A 2 -2.30 -23.06 0.08
N GLN A 3 -1.82 -22.93 -1.15
CA GLN A 3 -0.62 -22.17 -1.50
C GLN A 3 -0.84 -20.71 -1.08
N ARG A 4 -0.11 -20.25 -0.07
CA ARG A 4 -0.18 -18.83 0.34
C ARG A 4 0.29 -17.99 -0.84
N PRO A 5 -0.46 -16.96 -1.27
CA PRO A 5 0.00 -16.07 -2.32
C PRO A 5 1.23 -15.32 -1.79
N THR A 6 2.38 -15.56 -2.41
CA THR A 6 3.61 -14.81 -2.15
C THR A 6 3.46 -13.43 -2.78
N TYR A 7 2.83 -12.51 -2.06
CA TYR A 7 2.88 -11.09 -2.37
C TYR A 7 4.28 -10.58 -2.03
N SER A 8 5.20 -10.66 -2.98
CA SER A 8 6.49 -9.97 -2.86
C SER A 8 6.59 -8.95 -3.99
N THR A 9 6.47 -7.68 -3.64
CA THR A 9 6.95 -6.61 -4.52
C THR A 9 8.46 -6.54 -4.29
N THR A 10 9.25 -6.93 -5.31
CA THR A 10 10.70 -6.95 -5.19
C THR A 10 11.22 -5.54 -4.85
N LYS A 11 12.11 -5.41 -3.86
CA LYS A 11 12.74 -4.10 -3.49
C LYS A 11 13.28 -3.34 -4.70
N ARG A 12 13.80 -4.06 -5.70
CA ARG A 12 14.27 -3.52 -6.98
C ARG A 12 13.17 -2.81 -7.78
N ALA A 13 11.95 -3.35 -7.82
CA ALA A 13 10.83 -2.76 -8.54
C ALA A 13 10.41 -1.42 -7.92
N ILE A 14 10.44 -1.31 -6.59
CA ILE A 14 10.15 -0.07 -5.87
C ILE A 14 11.19 1.00 -6.22
N TRP A 15 12.49 0.67 -6.18
CA TRP A 15 13.54 1.61 -6.55
C TRP A 15 13.47 2.07 -8.01
N ILE A 16 13.17 1.15 -8.94
CA ILE A 16 12.97 1.49 -10.35
C ILE A 16 11.79 2.45 -10.51
N ASN A 17 10.64 2.15 -9.91
CA ASN A 17 9.46 3.00 -9.96
C ASN A 17 9.73 4.40 -9.40
N THR A 18 10.37 4.48 -8.22
CA THR A 18 10.75 5.76 -7.61
C THR A 18 11.71 6.55 -8.51
N GLY A 19 12.70 5.88 -9.11
CA GLY A 19 13.62 6.52 -10.05
C GLY A 19 12.91 7.10 -11.28
N PHE A 20 12.02 6.32 -11.91
CA PHE A 20 11.23 6.78 -13.06
C PHE A 20 10.30 7.96 -12.71
N ALA A 21 9.67 7.95 -11.54
CA ALA A 21 8.84 9.07 -11.08
C ALA A 21 9.64 10.37 -11.01
N TRP A 22 10.84 10.34 -10.42
CA TRP A 22 11.73 11.51 -10.37
C TRP A 22 12.21 11.95 -11.75
N VAL A 23 12.51 11.02 -12.66
CA VAL A 23 12.88 11.34 -14.05
C VAL A 23 11.75 12.13 -14.73
N VAL A 24 10.50 11.70 -14.60
CA VAL A 24 9.35 12.42 -15.19
C VAL A 24 9.25 13.84 -14.63
N VAL A 25 9.37 14.01 -13.32
CA VAL A 25 9.32 15.33 -12.68
C VAL A 25 10.45 16.24 -13.18
N ILE A 26 11.67 15.72 -13.26
CA ILE A 26 12.84 16.48 -13.74
C ILE A 26 12.68 16.88 -15.21
N LEU A 27 12.18 15.97 -16.07
CA LEU A 27 11.94 16.29 -17.48
C LEU A 27 10.89 17.39 -17.67
N LEU A 28 9.80 17.32 -16.91
CA LEU A 28 8.76 18.36 -16.94
C LEU A 28 9.30 19.70 -16.43
N ALA A 29 10.08 19.69 -15.34
CA ALA A 29 10.71 20.90 -14.80
C ALA A 29 11.74 21.49 -15.77
N ALA A 30 12.58 20.66 -16.39
CA ALA A 30 13.54 21.11 -17.41
C ALA A 30 12.82 21.71 -18.63
N GLY A 31 11.78 21.04 -19.13
CA GLY A 31 10.95 21.55 -20.22
C GLY A 31 10.29 22.90 -19.88
N ALA A 32 9.81 23.07 -18.64
CA ALA A 32 9.25 24.34 -18.18
C ALA A 32 10.31 25.45 -18.11
N VAL A 33 11.51 25.17 -17.58
CA VAL A 33 12.63 26.13 -17.54
C VAL A 33 13.09 26.52 -18.95
N MET A 34 13.03 25.59 -19.91
CA MET A 34 13.33 25.84 -21.32
C MET A 34 12.19 26.55 -22.07
N GLY A 35 11.10 26.94 -21.39
CA GLY A 35 9.98 27.67 -21.98
C GLY A 35 9.02 26.82 -22.81
N SER A 36 9.03 25.49 -22.67
CA SER A 36 8.12 24.61 -23.39
C SER A 36 6.72 24.66 -22.79
N GLU A 37 5.79 25.32 -23.50
CA GLU A 37 4.37 25.34 -23.14
C GLU A 37 3.77 23.93 -23.06
N GLN A 38 4.25 23.02 -23.92
CA GLN A 38 3.77 21.64 -23.95
C GLN A 38 4.18 20.85 -22.69
N ALA A 39 5.39 21.09 -22.18
CA ALA A 39 5.84 20.49 -20.92
C ALA A 39 5.01 21.00 -19.73
N VAL A 40 4.72 22.30 -19.68
CA VAL A 40 3.87 22.91 -18.65
C VAL A 40 2.43 22.36 -18.73
N ALA A 41 1.87 22.27 -19.93
CA ALA A 41 0.54 21.71 -20.15
C ALA A 41 0.46 20.23 -19.72
N MET A 42 1.50 19.44 -20.02
CA MET A 42 1.58 18.05 -19.58
C MET A 42 1.68 17.94 -18.06
N ALA A 43 2.43 18.82 -17.40
CA ALA A 43 2.57 18.83 -15.95
C ALA A 43 1.22 19.02 -15.23
N ASN A 44 0.32 19.82 -15.80
CA ASN A 44 -1.04 20.03 -15.26
C ASN A 44 -1.89 18.74 -15.25
N ILE A 45 -1.54 17.74 -16.06
CA ILE A 45 -2.22 16.44 -16.09
C ILE A 45 -1.43 15.41 -15.28
N ALA A 46 -0.13 15.32 -15.52
CA ALA A 46 0.73 14.29 -14.97
C ALA A 46 0.87 14.41 -13.44
N LEU A 47 1.08 15.62 -12.91
CA LEU A 47 1.31 15.80 -11.47
C LEU A 47 0.07 15.45 -10.62
N PRO A 48 -1.14 15.97 -10.91
CA PRO A 48 -2.33 15.59 -10.14
C PRO A 48 -2.64 14.10 -10.25
N SER A 49 -2.44 13.50 -11.43
CA SER A 49 -2.64 12.06 -11.64
C SER A 49 -1.70 11.23 -10.77
N MET A 50 -0.42 11.57 -10.71
CA MET A 50 0.55 10.88 -9.86
C MET A 50 0.21 11.04 -8.37
N VAL A 51 -0.21 12.22 -7.93
CA VAL A 51 -0.68 12.45 -6.55
C VAL A 51 -1.90 11.58 -6.24
N ALA A 52 -2.88 11.51 -7.15
CA ALA A 52 -4.06 10.67 -6.98
C ALA A 52 -3.69 9.18 -6.88
N LEU A 53 -2.75 8.70 -7.69
CA LEU A 53 -2.25 7.33 -7.63
C LEU A 53 -1.53 7.03 -6.31
N ILE A 54 -0.68 7.95 -5.83
CA ILE A 54 0.01 7.81 -4.54
C ILE A 54 -1.02 7.83 -3.39
N ALA A 55 -1.96 8.76 -3.41
CA ALA A 55 -3.00 8.86 -2.38
C ALA A 55 -3.91 7.61 -2.36
N GLY A 56 -4.31 7.12 -3.53
CA GLY A 56 -5.10 5.90 -3.66
C GLY A 56 -4.35 4.67 -3.15
N THR A 57 -3.09 4.48 -3.56
CA THR A 57 -2.28 3.34 -3.12
C THR A 57 -1.95 3.40 -1.63
N LEU A 58 -1.62 4.57 -1.08
CA LEU A 58 -1.39 4.78 0.35
C LEU A 58 -2.68 4.59 1.16
N GLY A 59 -3.81 5.07 0.65
CA GLY A 59 -5.13 4.90 1.26
C GLY A 59 -5.52 3.43 1.37
N ILE A 60 -5.38 2.67 0.28
CA ILE A 60 -5.56 1.21 0.27
C ILE A 60 -4.63 0.57 1.29
N HIS A 61 -3.33 0.87 1.26
CA HIS A 61 -2.37 0.28 2.19
C HIS A 61 -2.74 0.56 3.66
N ARG A 62 -3.14 1.79 3.99
CA ARG A 62 -3.54 2.18 5.35
C ARG A 62 -4.85 1.52 5.79
N HIS A 63 -5.81 1.40 4.88
CA HIS A 63 -7.13 0.84 5.18
C HIS A 63 -7.12 -0.69 5.32
N TYR A 64 -6.39 -1.39 4.45
CA TYR A 64 -6.26 -2.84 4.54
C TYR A 64 -5.22 -3.27 5.56
N GLY A 65 -4.12 -2.52 5.72
CA GLY A 65 -3.10 -2.82 6.74
C GLY A 65 -3.64 -2.73 8.18
N SER A 66 -4.50 -1.76 8.48
CA SER A 66 -5.16 -1.67 9.79
C SER A 66 -6.15 -2.82 10.04
N ARG A 67 -6.85 -3.28 9.00
CA ARG A 67 -7.74 -4.45 9.10
C ARG A 67 -6.98 -5.76 9.27
N ASP A 68 -5.89 -5.96 8.53
CA ASP A 68 -5.06 -7.15 8.67
C ASP A 68 -4.41 -7.21 10.06
N PHE A 69 -4.02 -6.05 10.62
CA PHE A 69 -3.53 -5.96 11.99
C PHE A 69 -4.63 -6.30 13.02
N ALA A 70 -5.83 -5.74 12.88
CA ALA A 70 -6.97 -6.06 13.75
C ALA A 70 -7.35 -7.56 13.68
N ALA A 71 -7.42 -8.14 12.48
CA ALA A 71 -7.66 -9.56 12.29
C ALA A 71 -6.52 -10.45 12.82
N GLY A 72 -5.29 -9.94 12.86
CA GLY A 72 -4.16 -10.58 13.52
C GLY A 72 -4.30 -10.57 15.04
N GLN A 73 -4.76 -9.47 15.63
CA GLN A 73 -5.02 -9.38 17.07
C GLN A 73 -6.14 -10.31 17.54
N GLU A 74 -7.22 -10.46 16.76
CA GLU A 74 -8.27 -11.47 17.04
C GLU A 74 -7.74 -12.91 17.02
N ARG A 75 -6.69 -13.19 16.23
CA ARG A 75 -6.05 -14.51 16.18
C ARG A 75 -5.06 -14.75 17.31
N ASP A 76 -4.46 -13.68 17.83
CA ASP A 76 -3.53 -13.70 18.96
C ASP A 76 -4.24 -13.57 20.32
N GLU A 77 -5.58 -13.46 20.35
CA GLU A 77 -6.32 -13.60 21.61
C GLU A 77 -5.92 -14.93 22.28
N PRO A 78 -5.52 -14.92 23.57
CA PRO A 78 -5.12 -16.13 24.26
C PRO A 78 -6.30 -17.10 24.29
N HIS A 79 -6.29 -18.08 23.40
CA HIS A 79 -7.21 -19.21 23.54
C HIS A 79 -6.83 -19.88 24.87
N PRO A 80 -7.74 -19.99 25.85
CA PRO A 80 -7.45 -20.74 27.06
C PRO A 80 -6.99 -22.14 26.64
N PRO A 81 -6.02 -22.75 27.34
CA PRO A 81 -5.43 -24.03 26.94
C PRO A 81 -6.41 -25.21 27.09
N TYR A 82 -7.67 -24.92 27.38
CA TYR A 82 -8.77 -25.84 27.59
C TYR A 82 -9.95 -25.43 26.70
N MET A 83 -10.69 -26.43 26.22
CA MET A 83 -11.90 -26.16 25.45
C MET A 83 -13.01 -25.63 26.38
N PRO A 84 -13.98 -24.82 25.89
CA PRO A 84 -15.11 -24.34 26.69
C PRO A 84 -15.90 -25.46 27.41
N ARG A 85 -15.93 -26.67 26.84
CA ARG A 85 -16.55 -27.86 27.45
C ARG A 85 -15.82 -28.37 28.69
N ASP A 86 -14.53 -28.05 28.83
CA ASP A 86 -13.67 -28.49 29.92
C ASP A 86 -13.72 -27.49 31.09
N GLN A 87 -14.53 -26.42 30.98
CA GLN A 87 -14.72 -25.42 32.02
C GLN A 87 -15.57 -26.03 33.16
N PRO A 88 -15.03 -26.18 34.39
CA PRO A 88 -15.78 -26.75 35.49
C PRO A 88 -16.87 -25.75 35.92
N GLY A 89 -18.12 -26.00 35.50
CA GLY A 89 -19.29 -25.18 35.86
C GLY A 89 -20.30 -24.89 34.74
N GLY A 90 -20.13 -25.43 33.52
CA GLY A 90 -21.10 -25.25 32.44
C GLY A 90 -22.48 -25.87 32.74
N PRO A 91 -23.60 -25.26 32.29
CA PRO A 91 -24.94 -25.78 32.53
C PRO A 91 -25.09 -27.17 31.91
N ARG A 92 -25.53 -28.14 32.73
CA ARG A 92 -25.80 -29.52 32.34
C ARG A 92 -27.01 -29.63 31.42
#